data_AF-A0A4R0NC19-F1
#
_entry.id   AF-A0A4R0NC19-F1
#
_cell.length_a   1.000
_cell.length_b   1.000
_cell.length_c   1.000
_cell.angle_alpha   90.00
_cell.angle_beta   90.00
_cell.angle_gamma   90.00
#
_symmetry.space_group_name_H-M   'P 1'
#
loop_
_entity.id
_entity.type
_entity.pdbx_description
1 polymer ?
#
loop_
_entity_poly.entity_id
_entity_poly.type
_entity_poly.pdbx_seq_one_letter_code
_entity_poly.pdbx_strand_id
1 'polypeptide(L)'
;MKANKLYIGLCIALLAASGCKKSELDQQIPDQLTVDNFWTNKDRALSGLAAAYSQLEGFVGWDNYVEARSVREFYREDYILPGSDAFNYPWWVEHYNFNFTSGNYAIDLLWRENYKGINFSNQVIENVGKMSSQAIDDASKKQILAEAKFLRAYYHFKLLNNFSQVIIRDKVPTSEADLAKGFSSRAEVYEFILKDLKGAEPDLPRRSERPTTELGRVTKGAVDAYLGKVYLYRAGDDKTNATAYYVEAKKWLELVITPKEYSLDPNFGNMFNGVTKNSIESVFELQQSADATGGAVYRSYLSDWVAASELGGYGEIYGTPRLLTEMLKEGKIATNGSYDGRVYPSIFFNDPYFNNPASPQVYGSTYNAAFGAGKQTIAFRKWTPANQDRLGRSNAINFPLMRYADVLLMYAEVLNEQGNPDAIKSVNEVRKRANLPDAPAGNKQAVFNIIMHERVMEFTLEGSRFYDLRRWGLLDQNMQAAGRKFTADKAFYPTPLKETNNNPQAH
;
A
#
# COMPACT_ATOMS: atom_id res chain seq x y z
N MET A 1 -16.06 82.30 13.11
CA MET A 1 -15.28 81.24 12.42
C MET A 1 -14.30 80.46 13.31
N LYS A 2 -13.78 80.98 14.43
CA LYS A 2 -12.83 80.23 15.30
C LYS A 2 -13.50 79.13 16.16
N ALA A 3 -14.73 79.33 16.63
CA ALA A 3 -15.46 78.33 17.42
C ALA A 3 -15.83 77.08 16.59
N ASN A 4 -16.27 77.24 15.33
CA ASN A 4 -16.64 76.11 14.47
C ASN A 4 -15.44 75.20 14.13
N LYS A 5 -14.22 75.73 14.07
CA LYS A 5 -13.00 74.91 13.88
C LYS A 5 -12.65 74.09 15.12
N LEU A 6 -12.98 74.58 16.32
CA LEU A 6 -12.76 73.86 17.58
C LEU A 6 -13.75 72.69 17.71
N TYR A 7 -15.02 72.90 17.36
CA TYR A 7 -16.03 71.83 17.37
C TYR A 7 -15.77 70.75 16.32
N ILE A 8 -15.29 71.13 15.12
CA ILE A 8 -14.89 70.16 14.09
C ILE A 8 -13.67 69.34 14.57
N GLY A 9 -12.67 69.98 15.20
CA GLY A 9 -11.52 69.29 15.78
C GLY A 9 -11.91 68.32 16.92
N LEU A 10 -12.85 68.72 17.77
CA LEU A 10 -13.36 67.89 18.87
C LEU A 10 -14.17 66.69 18.34
N CYS A 11 -15.02 66.89 17.32
CA CYS A 11 -15.78 65.82 16.68
C CYS A 11 -14.87 64.80 15.97
N ILE A 12 -13.79 65.25 15.32
CA ILE A 12 -12.79 64.35 14.69
C ILE A 12 -12.01 63.56 15.76
N ALA A 13 -11.66 64.18 16.88
CA ALA A 13 -10.99 63.50 17.99
C ALA A 13 -11.90 62.46 18.69
N LEU A 14 -13.21 62.73 18.79
CA LEU A 14 -14.20 61.78 19.31
C LEU A 14 -14.47 60.59 18.37
N LEU A 15 -14.39 60.80 17.05
CA LEU A 15 -14.49 59.72 16.04
C LEU A 15 -13.23 58.85 15.95
N ALA A 16 -12.06 59.37 16.32
CA ALA A 16 -10.82 58.59 16.37
C ALA A 16 -10.73 57.66 17.60
N ALA A 17 -11.55 57.90 18.64
CA ALA A 17 -11.58 57.09 19.86
C ALA A 17 -12.59 55.92 19.82
N SER A 18 -13.39 55.80 18.76
CA SER A 18 -14.42 54.76 18.58
C SER A 18 -13.97 53.60 17.69
N GLY A 19 -12.67 53.33 17.60
CA GLY A 19 -12.17 52.11 16.97
C GLY A 19 -12.47 50.88 17.82
N CYS A 20 -13.01 49.81 17.24
CA CYS A 20 -13.17 48.54 17.93
C CYS A 20 -11.84 48.11 18.57
N LYS A 21 -11.88 47.75 19.86
CA LYS A 21 -10.69 47.18 20.51
C LYS A 21 -10.29 45.93 19.75
N LYS A 22 -8.98 45.71 19.57
CA LYS A 22 -8.46 44.50 18.90
C LYS A 22 -9.02 43.22 19.53
N SER A 23 -9.29 43.20 20.84
CA SER A 23 -9.95 42.10 21.55
C SER A 23 -11.41 41.83 21.15
N GLU A 24 -12.10 42.78 20.53
CA GLU A 24 -13.45 42.57 19.99
C GLU A 24 -13.43 42.13 18.51
N LEU A 25 -12.33 42.37 17.81
CA LEU A 25 -12.08 41.87 16.46
C LEU A 25 -11.46 40.46 16.47
N ASP A 26 -10.58 40.18 17.43
CA ASP A 26 -9.94 38.89 17.66
C ASP A 26 -10.77 38.04 18.64
N GLN A 27 -12.03 37.78 18.27
CA GLN A 27 -12.88 36.84 18.99
C GLN A 27 -12.43 35.40 18.66
N GLN A 28 -11.66 34.77 19.54
CA GLN A 28 -11.40 33.33 19.43
C GLN A 28 -12.54 32.57 20.09
N ILE A 29 -13.22 31.72 19.32
CA ILE A 29 -14.22 30.80 19.84
C ILE A 29 -13.47 29.80 20.75
N PRO A 30 -13.72 29.75 22.07
CA PRO A 30 -12.94 28.93 23.00
C PRO A 30 -12.95 27.44 22.63
N ASP A 31 -14.05 26.98 22.02
CA ASP A 31 -14.27 25.60 21.62
C ASP A 31 -13.77 25.28 20.20
N GLN A 32 -13.28 26.28 19.45
CA GLN A 32 -12.74 26.06 18.11
C GLN A 32 -11.33 25.48 18.22
N LEU A 33 -11.15 24.28 17.70
CA LEU A 33 -9.83 23.67 17.58
C LEU A 33 -9.02 24.39 16.49
N THR A 34 -7.87 24.93 16.89
CA THR A 34 -6.84 25.51 16.04
C THR A 34 -5.55 24.70 16.19
N VAL A 35 -4.59 24.89 15.30
CA VAL A 35 -3.26 24.26 15.45
C VAL A 35 -2.64 24.63 16.80
N ASP A 36 -2.82 25.88 17.23
CA ASP A 36 -2.22 26.42 18.46
C ASP A 36 -2.81 25.81 19.75
N ASN A 37 -4.05 25.32 19.73
CA ASN A 37 -4.72 24.75 20.91
C ASN A 37 -4.99 23.23 20.83
N PHE A 38 -4.66 22.57 19.71
CA PHE A 38 -4.90 21.13 19.54
C PHE A 38 -3.83 20.26 20.22
N TRP A 39 -2.54 20.57 20.07
CA TRP A 39 -1.42 19.70 20.47
C TRP A 39 -1.03 19.82 21.94
N THR A 40 -1.99 19.56 22.82
CA THR A 40 -1.88 19.87 24.25
C THR A 40 -1.57 18.68 25.15
N ASN A 41 -1.79 17.45 24.68
CA ASN A 41 -1.52 16.23 25.44
C ASN A 41 -1.31 15.01 24.53
N LYS A 42 -0.93 13.87 25.13
CA LYS A 42 -0.70 12.60 24.43
C LYS A 42 -1.88 12.13 23.58
N ASP A 43 -3.12 12.24 24.07
CA ASP A 43 -4.30 11.76 23.33
C ASP A 43 -4.55 12.57 22.07
N ARG A 44 -4.29 13.88 22.13
CA ARG A 44 -4.33 14.76 20.95
C ARG A 44 -3.22 14.42 19.96
N ALA A 45 -2.01 14.13 20.44
CA ALA A 45 -0.91 13.67 19.60
C ALA A 45 -1.26 12.35 18.88
N LEU A 46 -1.85 11.38 19.59
CA LEU A 46 -2.33 10.12 19.03
C LEU A 46 -3.47 10.33 18.03
N SER A 47 -4.38 11.26 18.30
CA SER A 47 -5.46 11.62 17.36
C SER A 47 -4.93 12.21 16.05
N GLY A 48 -3.94 13.10 16.13
CA GLY A 48 -3.23 13.61 14.95
C GLY A 48 -2.49 12.51 14.19
N LEU A 49 -1.85 11.59 14.90
CA LEU A 49 -1.22 10.42 14.29
C LEU A 49 -2.24 9.50 13.60
N ALA A 50 -3.40 9.26 14.22
CA ALA A 50 -4.49 8.50 13.61
C ALA A 50 -4.99 9.15 12.31
N ALA A 51 -5.03 10.48 12.23
CA ALA A 51 -5.32 11.18 10.99
C ALA A 51 -4.26 10.86 9.92
N ALA A 52 -2.97 10.84 10.27
CA ALA A 52 -1.91 10.44 9.34
C ALA A 52 -2.06 8.98 8.88
N TYR A 53 -2.42 8.04 9.76
CA TYR A 53 -2.72 6.64 9.40
C TYR A 53 -3.95 6.50 8.49
N SER A 54 -4.97 7.34 8.66
CA SER A 54 -6.23 7.25 7.91
C SER A 54 -6.08 7.42 6.39
N GLN A 55 -4.93 7.96 5.95
CA GLN A 55 -4.63 8.16 4.53
C GLN A 55 -3.92 6.95 3.89
N LEU A 56 -3.58 5.90 4.65
CA LEU A 56 -2.99 4.68 4.11
C LEU A 56 -3.89 4.10 3.01
N GLU A 57 -3.30 3.91 1.82
CA GLU A 57 -3.97 3.40 0.62
C GLU A 57 -5.26 4.17 0.22
N GLY A 58 -5.49 5.38 0.75
CA GLY A 58 -6.71 6.15 0.52
C GLY A 58 -7.99 5.44 1.00
N PHE A 59 -7.88 4.56 2.00
CA PHE A 59 -8.90 3.58 2.37
C PHE A 59 -10.29 4.14 2.69
N VAL A 60 -10.36 5.32 3.32
CA VAL A 60 -11.61 5.89 3.84
C VAL A 60 -12.57 6.35 2.72
N GLY A 61 -12.11 6.41 1.47
CA GLY A 61 -12.97 6.67 0.31
C GLY A 61 -13.32 5.40 -0.47
N TRP A 62 -14.62 5.10 -0.59
CA TRP A 62 -15.18 3.97 -1.36
C TRP A 62 -14.53 3.83 -2.75
N ASP A 63 -14.63 4.88 -3.58
CA ASP A 63 -14.08 4.91 -4.94
C ASP A 63 -12.56 4.71 -4.99
N ASN A 64 -11.83 5.19 -3.98
CA ASN A 64 -10.36 5.22 -4.08
C ASN A 64 -9.72 3.87 -3.76
N TYR A 65 -10.23 3.17 -2.75
CA TYR A 65 -9.64 1.91 -2.33
C TYR A 65 -10.15 0.70 -3.11
N VAL A 66 -11.45 0.61 -3.35
CA VAL A 66 -12.01 -0.55 -4.06
C VAL A 66 -11.80 -0.40 -5.57
N GLU A 67 -12.18 0.73 -6.15
CA GLU A 67 -12.11 0.89 -7.60
C GLU A 67 -10.73 1.40 -8.03
N ALA A 68 -10.33 2.61 -7.61
CA ALA A 68 -9.14 3.25 -8.13
C ALA A 68 -7.83 2.51 -7.79
N ARG A 69 -7.67 2.00 -6.56
CA ARG A 69 -6.48 1.21 -6.20
C ARG A 69 -6.45 -0.12 -6.93
N SER A 70 -7.55 -0.86 -6.94
CA SER A 70 -7.60 -2.18 -7.60
C SER A 70 -7.32 -2.08 -9.09
N VAL A 71 -7.85 -1.06 -9.79
CA VAL A 71 -7.53 -0.88 -11.22
C VAL A 71 -6.07 -0.45 -11.43
N ARG A 72 -5.54 0.46 -10.61
CA ARG A 72 -4.13 0.88 -10.69
C ARG A 72 -3.17 -0.28 -10.44
N GLU A 73 -3.52 -1.21 -9.54
CA GLU A 73 -2.66 -2.31 -9.16
C GLU A 73 -2.86 -3.52 -10.08
N PHE A 74 -4.09 -3.99 -10.27
CA PHE A 74 -4.37 -5.25 -10.97
C PHE A 74 -4.45 -5.09 -12.49
N TYR A 75 -5.00 -4.01 -13.04
CA TYR A 75 -5.18 -3.91 -14.51
C TYR A 75 -3.86 -3.73 -15.25
N ARG A 76 -2.80 -3.31 -14.55
CA ARG A 76 -1.45 -3.24 -15.10
C ARG A 76 -0.70 -4.57 -15.04
N GLU A 77 -1.24 -5.61 -14.41
CA GLU A 77 -0.58 -6.91 -14.35
C GLU A 77 -0.75 -7.71 -15.66
N ASP A 78 0.22 -8.58 -15.94
CA ASP A 78 0.24 -9.46 -17.13
C ASP A 78 -0.66 -10.70 -16.97
N TYR A 79 -1.32 -10.83 -15.81
CA TYR A 79 -2.11 -12.01 -15.42
C TYR A 79 -3.62 -11.75 -15.26
N ILE A 80 -4.06 -10.50 -15.42
CA ILE A 80 -5.42 -10.05 -15.14
C ILE A 80 -6.17 -9.72 -16.44
N LEU A 81 -7.46 -10.03 -16.48
CA LEU A 81 -8.43 -9.58 -17.47
C LEU A 81 -9.51 -8.73 -16.79
N PRO A 82 -9.91 -7.58 -17.37
CA PRO A 82 -11.08 -6.85 -16.91
C PRO A 82 -12.34 -7.67 -17.15
N GLY A 83 -13.26 -7.59 -16.20
CA GLY A 83 -14.62 -8.08 -16.36
C GLY A 83 -15.43 -7.29 -17.38
N SER A 84 -16.66 -7.74 -17.64
CA SER A 84 -17.57 -7.01 -18.52
C SER A 84 -17.98 -5.65 -17.97
N ASP A 85 -18.15 -5.54 -16.65
CA ASP A 85 -18.63 -4.30 -16.01
C ASP A 85 -17.57 -3.18 -16.05
N ALA A 86 -16.29 -3.54 -15.97
CA ALA A 86 -15.16 -2.63 -16.14
C ALA A 86 -15.24 -1.74 -17.39
N PHE A 87 -15.86 -2.21 -18.48
CA PHE A 87 -16.01 -1.44 -19.73
C PHE A 87 -17.03 -0.30 -19.63
N ASN A 88 -17.84 -0.24 -18.56
CA ASN A 88 -18.69 0.90 -18.23
C ASN A 88 -17.88 2.09 -17.67
N TYR A 89 -16.61 1.87 -17.31
CA TYR A 89 -15.74 2.86 -16.69
C TYR A 89 -14.48 3.09 -17.54
N PRO A 90 -14.50 4.04 -18.50
CA PRO A 90 -13.35 4.31 -19.39
C PRO A 90 -12.03 4.53 -18.64
N TRP A 91 -12.08 5.25 -17.51
CA TRP A 91 -10.88 5.53 -16.71
C TRP A 91 -10.28 4.27 -16.04
N TRP A 92 -10.99 3.15 -15.97
CA TRP A 92 -10.46 1.86 -15.49
C TRP A 92 -9.70 1.17 -16.62
N VAL A 93 -10.38 0.96 -17.75
CA VAL A 93 -9.82 0.23 -18.90
C VAL A 93 -8.65 0.98 -19.54
N GLU A 94 -8.49 2.27 -19.27
CA GLU A 94 -7.29 3.03 -19.59
C GLU A 94 -6.00 2.44 -18.96
N HIS A 95 -6.09 1.95 -17.72
CA HIS A 95 -4.98 1.25 -17.05
C HIS A 95 -4.67 -0.07 -17.73
N TYR A 96 -5.72 -0.82 -18.11
CA TYR A 96 -5.55 -2.08 -18.83
C TYR A 96 -4.96 -1.88 -20.23
N ASN A 97 -5.36 -0.83 -20.95
CA ASN A 97 -4.89 -0.58 -22.30
C ASN A 97 -3.61 0.27 -22.36
N PHE A 98 -3.09 0.72 -21.21
CA PHE A 98 -1.93 1.62 -21.13
C PHE A 98 -2.08 2.93 -21.92
N ASN A 99 -3.32 3.42 -22.09
CA ASN A 99 -3.63 4.68 -22.79
C ASN A 99 -4.19 5.76 -21.85
N PHE A 100 -3.98 5.62 -20.54
CA PHE A 100 -4.27 6.66 -19.55
C PHE A 100 -3.55 7.98 -19.85
N THR A 101 -4.18 9.09 -19.46
CA THR A 101 -3.64 10.45 -19.60
C THR A 101 -3.43 11.10 -18.24
N SER A 102 -2.84 12.30 -18.20
CA SER A 102 -2.72 13.12 -16.99
C SER A 102 -4.09 13.52 -16.39
N GLY A 103 -5.18 13.38 -17.15
CA GLY A 103 -6.56 13.61 -16.69
C GLY A 103 -7.23 12.42 -16.02
N ASN A 104 -6.58 11.25 -15.97
CA ASN A 104 -7.19 10.05 -15.39
C ASN A 104 -7.46 10.22 -13.88
N TYR A 105 -8.68 9.90 -13.46
CA TYR A 105 -9.17 10.10 -12.10
C TYR A 105 -8.41 9.28 -11.04
N ALA A 106 -8.10 8.02 -11.33
CA ALA A 106 -7.37 7.16 -10.40
C ALA A 106 -5.94 7.67 -10.20
N ILE A 107 -5.28 8.17 -11.25
CA ILE A 107 -3.93 8.72 -11.14
C ILE A 107 -3.93 9.96 -10.25
N ASP A 108 -4.89 10.86 -10.44
CA ASP A 108 -5.09 12.06 -9.62
C ASP A 108 -5.38 11.71 -8.14
N LEU A 109 -6.21 10.70 -7.87
CA LEU A 109 -6.46 10.20 -6.51
C LEU A 109 -5.20 9.68 -5.82
N LEU A 110 -4.37 8.93 -6.55
CA LEU A 110 -3.12 8.40 -6.01
C LEU A 110 -2.19 9.55 -5.57
N TRP A 111 -2.07 10.57 -6.42
CA TRP A 111 -1.25 11.73 -6.13
C TRP A 111 -1.77 12.50 -4.91
N ARG A 112 -3.06 12.89 -4.93
CA ARG A 112 -3.64 13.75 -3.89
C ARG A 112 -3.60 13.10 -2.51
N GLU A 113 -3.98 11.83 -2.39
CA GLU A 113 -4.13 11.20 -1.07
C GLU A 113 -2.76 10.93 -0.44
N ASN A 114 -1.75 10.58 -1.23
CA ASN A 114 -0.40 10.43 -0.69
C ASN A 114 0.18 11.79 -0.24
N TYR A 115 -0.02 12.88 -0.99
CA TYR A 115 0.40 14.21 -0.53
C TYR A 115 -0.36 14.72 0.69
N LYS A 116 -1.64 14.34 0.83
CA LYS A 116 -2.43 14.60 2.03
C LYS A 116 -1.91 13.81 3.24
N GLY A 117 -1.60 12.53 3.06
CA GLY A 117 -0.94 11.71 4.08
C GLY A 117 0.42 12.26 4.50
N ILE A 118 1.20 12.76 3.54
CA ILE A 118 2.46 13.47 3.81
C ILE A 118 2.23 14.74 4.63
N ASN A 119 1.24 15.56 4.26
CA ASN A 119 0.91 16.77 5.02
C ASN A 119 0.50 16.46 6.46
N PHE A 120 -0.35 15.45 6.68
CA PHE A 120 -0.75 15.02 8.02
C PHE A 120 0.44 14.51 8.82
N SER A 121 1.34 13.76 8.19
CA SER A 121 2.58 13.30 8.83
C SER A 121 3.49 14.48 9.21
N ASN A 122 3.62 15.49 8.35
CA ASN A 122 4.39 16.71 8.65
C ASN A 122 3.79 17.47 9.85
N GLN A 123 2.46 17.58 9.92
CA GLN A 123 1.79 18.21 11.06
C GLN A 123 2.09 17.47 12.37
N VAL A 124 2.06 16.14 12.38
CA VAL A 124 2.43 15.35 13.56
C VAL A 124 3.90 15.58 13.93
N ILE A 125 4.81 15.47 12.96
CA ILE A 125 6.25 15.62 13.18
C ILE A 125 6.59 16.98 13.79
N GLU A 126 6.06 18.05 13.21
CA GLU A 126 6.36 19.41 13.65
C GLU A 126 5.74 19.74 15.01
N ASN A 127 4.46 19.40 15.21
CA ASN A 127 3.75 19.83 16.40
C ASN A 127 4.06 18.95 17.61
N VAL A 128 4.09 17.62 17.44
CA VAL A 128 4.53 16.72 18.52
C VAL A 128 5.99 17.00 18.88
N GLY A 129 6.83 17.36 17.90
CA GLY A 129 8.20 17.79 18.13
C GLY A 129 8.33 18.97 19.09
N LYS A 130 7.37 19.91 19.06
CA LYS A 130 7.32 21.11 19.90
C LYS A 130 6.66 20.89 21.27
N MET A 131 5.93 19.80 21.48
CA MET A 131 5.27 19.52 22.77
C MET A 131 6.29 19.37 23.91
N SER A 132 5.99 19.93 25.08
CA SER A 132 6.85 19.84 26.26
C SER A 132 6.71 18.48 26.97
N SER A 133 7.66 18.16 27.87
CA SER A 133 7.62 16.94 28.68
C SER A 133 6.44 16.89 29.67
N GLN A 134 5.81 18.02 29.98
CA GLN A 134 4.57 18.07 30.75
C GLN A 134 3.35 17.62 29.94
N ALA A 135 3.35 17.83 28.62
CA ALA A 135 2.24 17.47 27.74
C ALA A 135 2.28 16.00 27.29
N ILE A 136 3.49 15.47 27.11
CA ILE A 136 3.71 14.09 26.64
C ILE A 136 5.06 13.56 27.16
N ASP A 137 5.08 12.30 27.60
CA ASP A 137 6.31 11.64 28.02
C ASP A 137 7.26 11.37 26.84
N ASP A 138 8.57 11.35 27.11
CA ASP A 138 9.60 11.23 26.08
C ASP A 138 9.49 9.95 25.25
N ALA A 139 9.07 8.83 25.86
CA ALA A 139 8.94 7.55 25.16
C ALA A 139 7.79 7.59 24.15
N SER A 140 6.61 8.05 24.58
CA SER A 140 5.45 8.25 23.70
C SER A 140 5.75 9.27 22.60
N LYS A 141 6.43 10.38 22.95
CA LYS A 141 6.82 11.41 21.97
C LYS A 141 7.71 10.83 20.88
N LYS A 142 8.75 10.08 21.24
CA LYS A 142 9.66 9.41 20.28
C LYS A 142 8.92 8.44 19.38
N GLN A 143 8.09 7.56 19.95
CA GLN A 143 7.31 6.59 19.17
C GLN A 143 6.35 7.27 18.19
N ILE A 144 5.59 8.28 18.61
CA ILE A 144 4.65 9.01 17.73
C ILE A 144 5.39 9.69 16.58
N LEU A 145 6.53 10.32 16.85
CA LEU A 145 7.36 10.94 15.82
C LEU A 145 7.93 9.91 14.84
N ALA A 146 8.34 8.74 15.34
CA ALA A 146 8.87 7.65 14.52
C ALA A 146 7.79 7.07 13.59
N GLU A 147 6.59 6.83 14.09
CA GLU A 147 5.46 6.37 13.26
C GLU A 147 5.10 7.40 12.18
N ALA A 148 5.08 8.69 12.51
CA ALA A 148 4.81 9.74 11.54
C ALA A 148 5.89 9.83 10.44
N LYS A 149 7.17 9.67 10.80
CA LYS A 149 8.27 9.58 9.81
C LYS A 149 8.12 8.37 8.90
N PHE A 150 7.79 7.21 9.45
CA PHE A 150 7.52 6.01 8.64
C PHE A 150 6.38 6.26 7.66
N LEU A 151 5.26 6.82 8.11
CA LEU A 151 4.11 7.11 7.26
C LEU A 151 4.49 8.08 6.14
N ARG A 152 5.22 9.15 6.46
CA ARG A 152 5.74 10.10 5.45
C ARG A 152 6.63 9.41 4.42
N ALA A 153 7.53 8.54 4.86
CA ALA A 153 8.39 7.76 3.97
C ALA A 153 7.57 6.81 3.09
N TYR A 154 6.58 6.12 3.66
CA TYR A 154 5.68 5.21 2.95
C TYR A 154 4.91 5.93 1.84
N TYR A 155 4.33 7.10 2.12
CA TYR A 155 3.60 7.89 1.12
C TYR A 155 4.50 8.38 -0.02
N HIS A 156 5.71 8.87 0.30
CA HIS A 156 6.69 9.22 -0.73
C HIS A 156 7.12 8.00 -1.55
N PHE A 157 7.24 6.82 -0.93
CA PHE A 157 7.60 5.59 -1.65
C PHE A 157 6.49 5.12 -2.59
N LYS A 158 5.21 5.21 -2.19
CA LYS A 158 4.08 4.93 -3.09
C LYS A 158 4.05 5.86 -4.30
N LEU A 159 4.34 7.15 -4.10
CA LEU A 159 4.48 8.13 -5.18
C LEU A 159 5.67 7.78 -6.08
N LEU A 160 6.86 7.57 -5.51
CA LEU A 160 8.09 7.24 -6.25
C LEU A 160 7.95 5.96 -7.09
N ASN A 161 7.19 4.98 -6.61
CA ASN A 161 6.93 3.74 -7.34
C ASN A 161 5.97 3.94 -8.52
N ASN A 162 5.19 5.01 -8.56
CA ASN A 162 4.16 5.19 -9.58
C ASN A 162 4.46 6.32 -10.55
N PHE A 163 5.22 7.34 -10.15
CA PHE A 163 5.57 8.50 -10.97
C PHE A 163 7.08 8.54 -11.20
N SER A 164 7.49 8.99 -12.39
CA SER A 164 8.91 9.11 -12.76
C SER A 164 9.62 10.17 -11.91
N GLN A 165 8.90 11.24 -11.58
CA GLN A 165 9.34 12.37 -10.77
C GLN A 165 8.26 12.73 -9.75
N VAL A 166 8.68 13.14 -8.56
CA VAL A 166 7.78 13.53 -7.47
C VAL A 166 8.40 14.70 -6.71
N ILE A 167 7.58 15.42 -5.95
CA ILE A 167 8.01 16.53 -5.10
C ILE A 167 8.23 16.01 -3.68
N ILE A 168 9.39 16.27 -3.09
CA ILE A 168 9.62 16.03 -1.66
C ILE A 168 8.87 17.09 -0.85
N ARG A 169 7.96 16.68 0.03
CA ARG A 169 7.23 17.57 0.95
C ARG A 169 7.56 17.19 2.40
N ASP A 170 8.39 18.01 3.04
CA ASP A 170 9.05 17.70 4.31
C ASP A 170 8.62 18.58 5.49
N LYS A 171 7.77 19.56 5.22
CA LYS A 171 7.18 20.48 6.21
C LYS A 171 5.72 20.81 5.90
N VAL A 172 5.03 21.39 6.87
CA VAL A 172 3.73 22.04 6.70
C VAL A 172 3.95 23.36 5.96
N PRO A 173 3.28 23.62 4.83
CA PRO A 173 3.36 24.92 4.16
C PRO A 173 2.87 26.05 5.09
N THR A 174 3.64 27.12 5.22
CA THR A 174 3.28 28.29 6.04
C THR A 174 3.11 29.57 5.21
N SER A 175 3.43 29.50 3.91
CA SER A 175 3.29 30.61 2.97
C SER A 175 3.02 30.12 1.54
N GLU A 176 2.58 31.00 0.65
CA GLU A 176 2.39 30.68 -0.77
C GLU A 176 3.69 30.22 -1.46
N ALA A 177 4.83 30.75 -1.03
CA ALA A 177 6.14 30.34 -1.54
C ALA A 177 6.46 28.87 -1.25
N ASP A 178 5.83 28.27 -0.24
CA ASP A 178 5.96 26.84 0.04
C ASP A 178 5.08 25.97 -0.85
N LEU A 179 4.08 26.53 -1.54
CA LEU A 179 3.14 25.78 -2.38
C LEU A 179 3.77 25.40 -3.72
N ALA A 180 4.47 26.34 -4.38
CA ALA A 180 5.19 26.06 -5.61
C ALA A 180 6.54 25.39 -5.31
N LYS A 181 6.72 24.15 -5.76
CA LYS A 181 7.99 23.41 -5.58
C LYS A 181 8.22 22.50 -6.78
N GLY A 182 9.44 22.56 -7.34
CA GLY A 182 9.84 21.71 -8.45
C GLY A 182 9.99 20.24 -8.09
N PHE A 183 10.05 19.39 -9.11
CA PHE A 183 10.30 17.97 -8.96
C PHE A 183 11.69 17.69 -8.38
N SER A 184 11.78 16.65 -7.56
CA SER A 184 13.03 16.09 -7.07
C SER A 184 13.46 14.92 -7.95
N SER A 185 14.76 14.72 -8.07
CA SER A 185 15.29 13.50 -8.69
C SER A 185 14.89 12.27 -7.89
N ARG A 186 14.76 11.11 -8.55
CA ARG A 186 14.44 9.85 -7.85
C ARG A 186 15.46 9.53 -6.76
N ALA A 187 16.75 9.83 -7.01
CA ALA A 187 17.82 9.62 -6.03
C ALA A 187 17.60 10.44 -4.75
N GLU A 188 17.26 11.73 -4.87
CA GLU A 188 16.94 12.57 -3.71
C GLU A 188 15.72 12.05 -2.94
N VAL A 189 14.70 11.56 -3.65
CA VAL A 189 13.50 11.01 -3.02
C VAL A 189 13.83 9.71 -2.27
N TYR A 190 14.67 8.84 -2.84
CA TYR A 190 15.18 7.66 -2.14
C TYR A 190 15.95 8.03 -0.87
N GLU A 191 16.85 9.01 -0.94
CA GLU A 191 17.59 9.47 0.23
C GLU A 191 16.66 10.04 1.32
N PHE A 192 15.64 10.79 0.92
CA PHE A 192 14.63 11.32 1.84
C PHE A 192 13.85 10.21 2.54
N ILE A 193 13.35 9.22 1.79
CA ILE A 193 12.63 8.06 2.32
C ILE A 193 13.53 7.27 3.30
N LEU A 194 14.76 6.98 2.89
CA LEU A 194 15.71 6.23 3.72
C LEU A 194 16.08 6.98 5.00
N LYS A 195 16.23 8.31 4.93
CA LYS A 195 16.48 9.16 6.11
C LYS A 195 15.33 9.05 7.12
N ASP A 196 14.08 9.17 6.67
CA ASP A 196 12.92 9.09 7.55
C ASP A 196 12.77 7.69 8.17
N LEU A 197 12.93 6.62 7.37
CA LEU A 197 12.85 5.25 7.87
C LEU A 197 13.96 4.95 8.89
N LYS A 198 15.22 5.26 8.57
CA LYS A 198 16.35 5.08 9.52
C LYS A 198 16.18 5.92 10.78
N GLY A 199 15.58 7.11 10.65
CA GLY A 199 15.27 7.99 11.77
C GLY A 199 14.02 7.59 12.57
N ALA A 200 13.26 6.59 12.12
CA ALA A 200 12.11 6.02 12.82
C ALA A 200 12.46 4.71 13.54
N GLU A 201 13.28 3.87 12.91
CA GLU A 201 13.66 2.54 13.42
C GLU A 201 14.05 2.48 14.91
N PRO A 202 14.95 3.33 15.44
CA PRO A 202 15.44 3.17 16.81
C PRO A 202 14.37 3.42 17.88
N ASP A 203 13.35 4.21 17.55
CA ASP A 203 12.35 4.72 18.48
C ASP A 203 11.04 3.91 18.44
N LEU A 204 10.96 2.84 17.64
CA LEU A 204 9.78 1.98 17.54
C LEU A 204 9.93 0.69 18.35
N PRO A 205 8.87 0.21 18.99
CA PRO A 205 8.88 -1.09 19.63
C PRO A 205 8.91 -2.20 18.59
N ARG A 206 9.48 -3.34 18.99
CA ARG A 206 9.30 -4.61 18.29
C ARG A 206 7.84 -5.06 18.33
N ARG A 207 7.47 -6.05 17.50
CA ARG A 207 6.09 -6.56 17.49
C ARG A 207 5.74 -7.19 18.83
N SER A 208 6.67 -7.94 19.42
CA SER A 208 6.50 -8.59 20.72
C SER A 208 6.29 -7.62 21.89
N GLU A 209 6.79 -6.38 21.75
CA GLU A 209 6.72 -5.32 22.75
C GLU A 209 5.44 -4.46 22.60
N ARG A 210 4.70 -4.62 21.49
CA ARG A 210 3.51 -3.81 21.20
C ARG A 210 2.26 -4.44 21.83
N PRO A 211 1.48 -3.68 22.62
CA PRO A 211 0.22 -4.17 23.18
C PRO A 211 -0.74 -4.67 22.09
N THR A 212 -1.53 -5.69 22.41
CA THR A 212 -2.52 -6.26 21.48
C THR A 212 -3.54 -5.22 20.98
N THR A 213 -3.88 -4.24 21.81
CA THR A 213 -4.77 -3.11 21.49
C THR A 213 -4.17 -2.12 20.49
N GLU A 214 -2.87 -2.21 20.23
CA GLU A 214 -2.13 -1.34 19.30
C GLU A 214 -1.61 -2.10 18.07
N LEU A 215 -1.97 -3.38 17.91
CA LEU A 215 -1.65 -4.14 16.71
C LEU A 215 -2.22 -3.44 15.47
N GLY A 216 -1.41 -3.40 14.41
CA GLY A 216 -1.66 -2.62 13.20
C GLY A 216 -0.88 -1.31 13.13
N ARG A 217 -0.42 -0.76 14.25
CA ARG A 217 0.53 0.36 14.25
C ARG A 217 1.94 -0.12 13.85
N VAL A 218 2.71 0.75 13.19
CA VAL A 218 4.04 0.47 12.65
C VAL A 218 5.02 0.03 13.73
N THR A 219 5.63 -1.13 13.54
CA THR A 219 6.65 -1.71 14.44
C THR A 219 8.06 -1.51 13.87
N LYS A 220 9.08 -1.77 14.68
CA LYS A 220 10.49 -1.81 14.24
C LYS A 220 10.68 -2.75 13.04
N GLY A 221 10.12 -3.97 13.10
CA GLY A 221 10.16 -4.92 11.99
C GLY A 221 9.47 -4.44 10.70
N ALA A 222 8.42 -3.60 10.82
CA ALA A 222 7.83 -2.96 9.65
C ALA A 222 8.78 -1.95 9.00
N VAL A 223 9.49 -1.13 9.80
CA VAL A 223 10.49 -0.20 9.27
C VAL A 223 11.65 -0.94 8.61
N ASP A 224 12.16 -2.00 9.26
CA ASP A 224 13.24 -2.83 8.73
C ASP A 224 12.87 -3.48 7.37
N ALA A 225 11.65 -4.04 7.28
CA ALA A 225 11.17 -4.61 6.03
C ALA A 225 11.05 -3.57 4.91
N TYR A 226 10.58 -2.36 5.22
CA TYR A 226 10.50 -1.27 4.24
C TYR A 226 11.87 -0.71 3.87
N LEU A 227 12.83 -0.63 4.79
CA LEU A 227 14.21 -0.27 4.46
C LEU A 227 14.80 -1.27 3.47
N GLY A 228 14.63 -2.57 3.73
CA GLY A 228 15.01 -3.65 2.81
C GLY A 228 14.38 -3.49 1.42
N LYS A 229 13.07 -3.27 1.37
CA LYS A 229 12.30 -3.08 0.13
C LYS A 229 12.71 -1.83 -0.64
N VAL A 230 12.93 -0.70 0.04
CA VAL A 230 13.34 0.56 -0.60
C VAL A 230 14.73 0.41 -1.21
N TYR A 231 15.69 -0.21 -0.50
CA TYR A 231 17.01 -0.51 -1.07
C TYR A 231 16.95 -1.46 -2.26
N LEU A 232 16.11 -2.50 -2.18
CA LEU A 232 15.91 -3.43 -3.30
C LEU A 232 15.34 -2.73 -4.53
N TYR A 233 14.35 -1.86 -4.35
CA TYR A 233 13.76 -1.09 -5.44
C TYR A 233 14.77 -0.09 -6.03
N ARG A 234 15.58 0.55 -5.18
CA ARG A 234 16.65 1.44 -5.62
C ARG A 234 17.73 0.71 -6.42
N ALA A 235 18.06 -0.54 -6.06
CA ALA A 235 18.94 -1.39 -6.86
C ALA A 235 18.35 -1.72 -8.26
N GLY A 236 17.02 -1.73 -8.35
CA GLY A 236 16.30 -1.82 -9.62
C GLY A 236 16.45 -0.58 -10.48
N ASP A 237 16.31 0.59 -9.88
CA ASP A 237 16.32 1.89 -10.58
C ASP A 237 17.74 2.40 -10.90
N ASP A 238 18.70 2.15 -10.02
CA ASP A 238 20.11 2.51 -10.17
C ASP A 238 20.97 1.25 -10.20
N LYS A 239 21.08 0.69 -11.41
CA LYS A 239 21.87 -0.51 -11.70
C LYS A 239 23.38 -0.30 -11.47
N THR A 240 23.86 0.94 -11.54
CA THR A 240 25.29 1.26 -11.36
C THR A 240 25.72 1.01 -9.91
N ASN A 241 24.89 1.37 -8.94
CA ASN A 241 25.18 1.21 -7.51
C ASN A 241 24.44 0.02 -6.87
N ALA A 242 23.80 -0.83 -7.67
CA ALA A 242 22.94 -1.92 -7.21
C ALA A 242 23.62 -2.85 -6.20
N THR A 243 24.90 -3.21 -6.40
CA THR A 243 25.65 -4.05 -5.46
C THR A 243 25.68 -3.48 -4.04
N ALA A 244 25.90 -2.17 -3.90
CA ALA A 244 25.89 -1.51 -2.58
C ALA A 244 24.49 -1.51 -1.96
N TYR A 245 23.45 -1.29 -2.77
CA TYR A 245 22.07 -1.33 -2.31
C TYR A 245 21.62 -2.73 -1.91
N TYR A 246 22.10 -3.78 -2.58
CA TYR A 246 21.84 -5.17 -2.15
C TYR A 246 22.48 -5.47 -0.79
N VAL A 247 23.66 -4.93 -0.49
CA VAL A 247 24.28 -5.08 0.85
C VAL A 247 23.41 -4.46 1.94
N GLU A 248 22.90 -3.25 1.70
CA GLU A 248 21.98 -2.60 2.65
C GLU A 248 20.64 -3.34 2.73
N ALA A 249 20.05 -3.75 1.61
CA ALA A 249 18.80 -4.51 1.59
C ALA A 249 18.91 -5.80 2.41
N LYS A 250 20.02 -6.54 2.24
CA LYS A 250 20.32 -7.76 2.99
C LYS A 250 20.28 -7.49 4.49
N LYS A 251 21.04 -6.49 4.94
CA LYS A 251 21.16 -6.10 6.35
C LYS A 251 19.79 -5.83 6.98
N TRP A 252 18.96 -5.02 6.31
CA TRP A 252 17.66 -4.64 6.86
C TRP A 252 16.65 -5.80 6.85
N LEU A 253 16.63 -6.63 5.81
CA LEU A 253 15.78 -7.83 5.77
C LEU A 253 16.19 -8.88 6.81
N GLU A 254 17.49 -9.04 7.08
CA GLU A 254 18.00 -9.91 8.16
C GLU A 254 17.48 -9.49 9.54
N LEU A 255 17.35 -8.19 9.81
CA LEU A 255 16.80 -7.68 11.08
C LEU A 255 15.34 -8.07 11.29
N VAL A 256 14.59 -8.35 10.23
CA VAL A 256 13.23 -8.91 10.33
C VAL A 256 13.26 -10.41 10.59
N ILE A 257 14.17 -11.14 9.93
CA ILE A 257 14.23 -12.61 9.91
C ILE A 257 14.87 -13.19 11.18
N THR A 258 15.93 -12.57 11.70
CA THR A 258 16.75 -13.10 12.79
C THR A 258 16.04 -13.15 14.15
N PRO A 259 15.26 -12.12 14.57
CA PRO A 259 14.57 -12.14 15.85
C PRO A 259 13.46 -13.19 15.96
N LYS A 260 12.99 -13.75 14.83
CA LYS A 260 11.91 -14.74 14.76
C LYS A 260 10.58 -14.26 15.38
N GLU A 261 10.28 -12.96 15.25
CA GLU A 261 8.98 -12.39 15.66
C GLU A 261 7.85 -12.63 14.65
N TYR A 262 8.21 -13.04 13.43
CA TYR A 262 7.28 -13.33 12.34
C TYR A 262 7.51 -14.75 11.83
N SER A 263 6.44 -15.36 11.31
CA SER A 263 6.49 -16.66 10.63
C SER A 263 5.41 -16.73 9.56
N LEU A 264 5.53 -17.67 8.62
CA LEU A 264 4.49 -17.90 7.63
C LEU A 264 3.24 -18.46 8.28
N ASP A 265 2.07 -17.91 7.93
CA ASP A 265 0.80 -18.47 8.39
C ASP A 265 0.63 -19.86 7.75
N PRO A 266 0.39 -20.92 8.55
CA PRO A 266 0.21 -22.25 8.02
C PRO A 266 -1.01 -22.34 7.09
N ASN A 267 -1.98 -21.44 7.22
CA ASN A 267 -3.17 -21.37 6.39
C ASN A 267 -3.11 -20.14 5.48
N PHE A 268 -2.47 -20.28 4.32
CA PHE A 268 -2.30 -19.19 3.35
C PHE A 268 -3.57 -18.36 3.09
N GLY A 269 -4.74 -19.00 2.94
CA GLY A 269 -5.99 -18.32 2.61
C GLY A 269 -6.57 -17.44 3.74
N ASN A 270 -6.24 -17.70 5.01
CA ASN A 270 -6.95 -17.11 6.16
C ASN A 270 -6.75 -15.60 6.30
N MET A 271 -5.62 -15.08 5.84
CA MET A 271 -5.35 -13.64 5.84
C MET A 271 -6.20 -12.87 4.81
N PHE A 272 -6.71 -13.57 3.80
CA PHE A 272 -7.35 -12.94 2.63
C PHE A 272 -8.87 -13.11 2.59
N ASN A 273 -9.45 -13.88 3.52
CA ASN A 273 -10.86 -14.26 3.50
C ASN A 273 -11.66 -13.74 4.71
N GLY A 274 -11.03 -12.92 5.55
CA GLY A 274 -11.63 -12.30 6.74
C GLY A 274 -11.58 -13.15 8.02
N VAL A 275 -10.93 -14.32 8.01
CA VAL A 275 -10.80 -15.19 9.18
C VAL A 275 -9.72 -14.71 10.14
N THR A 276 -8.54 -14.35 9.62
CA THR A 276 -7.39 -13.96 10.44
C THR A 276 -6.97 -12.53 10.10
N LYS A 277 -6.85 -11.71 11.15
CA LYS A 277 -6.29 -10.35 11.08
C LYS A 277 -5.02 -10.29 11.89
N ASN A 278 -4.07 -9.46 11.48
CA ASN A 278 -2.81 -9.27 12.18
C ASN A 278 -2.11 -10.61 12.48
N SER A 279 -2.10 -11.53 11.49
CA SER A 279 -1.50 -12.86 11.66
C SER A 279 -0.01 -12.74 12.04
N ILE A 280 0.60 -13.86 12.45
CA ILE A 280 2.04 -13.90 12.72
C ILE A 280 2.90 -13.58 11.49
N GLU A 281 2.32 -13.69 10.28
CA GLU A 281 2.96 -13.33 9.02
C GLU A 281 2.86 -11.84 8.69
N SER A 282 1.96 -11.12 9.37
CA SER A 282 1.69 -9.72 9.15
C SER A 282 2.84 -8.84 9.66
N VAL A 283 3.60 -8.24 8.74
CA VAL A 283 4.62 -7.26 9.12
C VAL A 283 3.98 -5.87 9.22
N PHE A 284 3.11 -5.52 8.27
CA PHE A 284 2.30 -4.32 8.33
C PHE A 284 0.98 -4.52 7.55
N GLU A 285 -0.15 -4.15 8.15
CA GLU A 285 -1.49 -4.34 7.61
C GLU A 285 -2.32 -3.06 7.69
N LEU A 286 -3.05 -2.76 6.61
CA LEU A 286 -4.14 -1.81 6.63
C LEU A 286 -5.32 -2.39 7.42
N GLN A 287 -5.66 -1.75 8.54
CA GLN A 287 -6.68 -2.22 9.46
C GLN A 287 -8.09 -1.89 8.94
N GLN A 288 -8.93 -2.91 8.89
CA GLN A 288 -10.37 -2.78 8.62
C GLN A 288 -11.16 -3.26 9.84
N SER A 289 -12.30 -2.63 10.11
CA SER A 289 -13.22 -2.99 11.19
C SER A 289 -14.67 -3.05 10.72
N ALA A 290 -15.39 -4.05 11.23
CA ALA A 290 -16.84 -4.11 11.08
C ALA A 290 -17.56 -3.19 12.09
N ASP A 291 -16.85 -2.79 13.16
CA ASP A 291 -17.34 -1.84 14.16
C ASP A 291 -17.52 -0.46 13.53
N ALA A 292 -18.73 0.07 13.66
CA ALA A 292 -19.13 1.39 13.20
C ALA A 292 -19.74 2.24 14.33
N THR A 293 -19.54 1.83 15.59
CA THR A 293 -20.11 2.50 16.77
C THR A 293 -19.66 3.96 16.87
N GLY A 294 -18.44 4.27 16.39
CA GLY A 294 -17.90 5.63 16.29
C GLY A 294 -18.35 6.43 15.06
N GLY A 295 -19.31 5.94 14.26
CA GLY A 295 -19.82 6.60 13.06
C GLY A 295 -18.91 6.51 11.83
N ALA A 296 -17.66 6.11 11.99
CA ALA A 296 -16.73 5.83 10.88
C ALA A 296 -16.85 4.37 10.42
N VAL A 297 -16.79 4.15 9.11
CA VAL A 297 -16.91 2.83 8.48
C VAL A 297 -15.56 2.44 7.89
N TYR A 298 -14.91 1.43 8.48
CA TYR A 298 -13.60 0.95 8.05
C TYR A 298 -13.68 -0.44 7.40
N ARG A 299 -14.56 -0.61 6.43
CA ARG A 299 -14.79 -1.88 5.71
C ARG A 299 -15.01 -1.58 4.22
N SER A 300 -14.75 -2.57 3.37
CA SER A 300 -14.75 -2.38 1.91
C SER A 300 -15.48 -3.51 1.20
N TYR A 301 -15.87 -3.29 -0.05
CA TYR A 301 -16.42 -4.34 -0.91
C TYR A 301 -15.36 -4.82 -1.92
N LEU A 302 -14.08 -4.81 -1.51
CA LEU A 302 -13.00 -5.40 -2.33
C LEU A 302 -13.33 -6.86 -2.66
N SER A 303 -13.93 -7.58 -1.72
CA SER A 303 -14.41 -8.94 -1.92
C SER A 303 -15.39 -9.08 -3.07
N ASP A 304 -16.39 -8.21 -3.14
CA ASP A 304 -17.40 -8.21 -4.19
C ASP A 304 -16.79 -7.81 -5.53
N TRP A 305 -15.92 -6.81 -5.53
CA TRP A 305 -15.20 -6.35 -6.71
C TRP A 305 -14.34 -7.48 -7.32
N VAL A 306 -13.61 -8.24 -6.49
CA VAL A 306 -12.77 -9.36 -6.94
C VAL A 306 -13.58 -10.61 -7.29
N ALA A 307 -14.68 -10.88 -6.60
CA ALA A 307 -15.46 -12.09 -6.79
C ALA A 307 -16.12 -12.13 -8.17
N ALA A 308 -16.08 -13.29 -8.80
CA ALA A 308 -16.73 -13.53 -10.09
C ALA A 308 -18.25 -13.33 -10.02
N SER A 309 -18.83 -12.82 -11.11
CA SER A 309 -20.28 -12.56 -11.21
C SER A 309 -21.12 -13.83 -11.02
N GLU A 310 -20.60 -14.98 -11.47
CA GLU A 310 -21.20 -16.31 -11.29
C GLU A 310 -21.38 -16.71 -9.81
N LEU A 311 -20.61 -16.10 -8.91
CA LEU A 311 -20.70 -16.33 -7.46
C LEU A 311 -21.49 -15.25 -6.71
N GLY A 312 -22.03 -14.26 -7.43
CA GLY A 312 -22.71 -13.09 -6.87
C GLY A 312 -21.80 -11.90 -6.56
N GLY A 313 -20.55 -11.92 -7.03
CA GLY A 313 -19.67 -10.74 -7.03
C GLY A 313 -19.97 -9.79 -8.20
N TYR A 314 -19.19 -8.72 -8.31
CA TYR A 314 -19.29 -7.74 -9.40
C TYR A 314 -18.56 -8.22 -10.67
N GLY A 315 -17.66 -9.20 -10.53
CA GLY A 315 -16.98 -9.82 -11.67
C GLY A 315 -16.04 -8.86 -12.40
N GLU A 316 -15.34 -8.00 -11.66
CA GLU A 316 -14.55 -6.89 -12.24
C GLU A 316 -13.19 -7.32 -12.77
N ILE A 317 -12.73 -8.48 -12.32
CA ILE A 317 -11.49 -9.13 -12.78
C ILE A 317 -11.62 -10.63 -12.88
N TYR A 318 -10.88 -11.18 -13.85
CA TYR A 318 -10.68 -12.61 -14.03
C TYR A 318 -9.20 -12.91 -14.30
N GLY A 319 -8.77 -14.13 -14.03
CA GLY A 319 -7.42 -14.60 -14.33
C GLY A 319 -7.24 -14.92 -15.83
N THR A 320 -6.04 -14.68 -16.34
CA THR A 320 -5.67 -15.09 -17.70
C THR A 320 -5.32 -16.59 -17.76
N PRO A 321 -5.42 -17.24 -18.94
CA PRO A 321 -4.85 -18.57 -19.15
C PRO A 321 -3.34 -18.65 -18.85
N ARG A 322 -2.62 -17.54 -19.09
CA ARG A 322 -1.19 -17.39 -18.75
C ARG A 322 -0.96 -17.54 -17.25
N LEU A 323 -1.83 -16.97 -16.40
CA LEU A 323 -1.77 -17.12 -14.95
C LEU A 323 -1.96 -18.57 -14.54
N LEU A 324 -3.00 -19.21 -15.08
CA LEU A 324 -3.27 -20.61 -14.78
C LEU A 324 -2.11 -21.51 -15.20
N THR A 325 -1.52 -21.27 -16.38
CA THR A 325 -0.34 -22.02 -16.84
C THR A 325 0.85 -21.83 -15.91
N GLU A 326 1.14 -20.62 -15.46
CA GLU A 326 2.21 -20.36 -14.50
C GLU A 326 1.94 -21.07 -13.16
N MET A 327 0.71 -20.98 -12.64
CA MET A 327 0.32 -21.58 -11.36
C MET A 327 0.33 -23.11 -11.35
N LEU A 328 0.12 -23.74 -12.50
CA LEU A 328 0.10 -25.20 -12.64
C LEU A 328 1.43 -25.79 -13.14
N LYS A 329 2.45 -24.96 -13.42
CA LYS A 329 3.63 -25.37 -14.18
C LYS A 329 4.44 -26.49 -13.51
N GLU A 330 4.46 -26.53 -12.18
CA GLU A 330 5.20 -27.53 -11.42
C GLU A 330 4.44 -28.86 -11.33
N GLY A 331 3.18 -28.91 -11.75
CA GLY A 331 2.34 -30.10 -11.67
C GLY A 331 1.93 -30.45 -10.24
N LYS A 332 1.43 -31.68 -10.07
CA LYS A 332 0.92 -32.17 -8.78
C LYS A 332 2.04 -32.77 -7.92
N ILE A 333 2.98 -31.92 -7.49
CA ILE A 333 4.17 -32.32 -6.73
C ILE A 333 4.06 -32.03 -5.23
N ALA A 334 2.94 -31.49 -4.75
CA ALA A 334 2.75 -31.28 -3.33
C ALA A 334 2.70 -32.62 -2.58
N THR A 335 3.09 -32.64 -1.31
CA THR A 335 3.21 -33.87 -0.50
C THR A 335 1.92 -34.66 -0.34
N ASN A 336 0.77 -34.03 -0.57
CA ASN A 336 -0.57 -34.62 -0.56
C ASN A 336 -1.05 -35.07 -1.96
N GLY A 337 -0.19 -35.02 -2.99
CA GLY A 337 -0.52 -35.36 -4.38
C GLY A 337 -1.35 -34.30 -5.12
N SER A 338 -1.45 -33.08 -4.59
CA SER A 338 -2.12 -31.96 -5.25
C SER A 338 -1.13 -31.03 -5.97
N TYR A 339 -1.64 -30.02 -6.67
CA TYR A 339 -0.84 -28.85 -7.03
C TYR A 339 -0.32 -28.13 -5.78
N ASP A 340 0.56 -27.15 -5.99
CA ASP A 340 0.96 -26.18 -4.97
C ASP A 340 -0.25 -25.74 -4.13
N GLY A 341 -0.10 -25.82 -2.80
CA GLY A 341 -1.17 -25.54 -1.83
C GLY A 341 -1.75 -24.13 -1.92
N ARG A 342 -1.08 -23.20 -2.62
CA ARG A 342 -1.54 -21.82 -2.85
C ARG A 342 -2.45 -21.69 -4.07
N VAL A 343 -2.48 -22.67 -4.99
CA VAL A 343 -3.31 -22.59 -6.21
C VAL A 343 -4.79 -22.51 -5.86
N TYR A 344 -5.30 -23.49 -5.12
CA TYR A 344 -6.73 -23.60 -4.78
C TYR A 344 -7.28 -22.48 -3.87
N PRO A 345 -6.53 -21.89 -2.93
CA PRO A 345 -6.96 -20.68 -2.22
C PRO A 345 -6.82 -19.40 -3.07
N SER A 346 -6.05 -19.42 -4.16
CA SER A 346 -5.86 -18.23 -5.02
C SER A 346 -6.92 -18.10 -6.12
N ILE A 347 -7.23 -19.20 -6.81
CA ILE A 347 -8.12 -19.19 -7.98
C ILE A 347 -9.06 -20.40 -8.02
N PHE A 348 -10.25 -20.18 -8.56
CA PHE A 348 -11.17 -21.21 -9.04
C PHE A 348 -10.97 -21.41 -10.54
N PHE A 349 -10.91 -22.67 -10.97
CA PHE A 349 -10.80 -23.07 -12.37
C PHE A 349 -11.39 -24.47 -12.54
N ASN A 350 -11.56 -24.91 -13.79
CA ASN A 350 -12.13 -26.21 -14.09
C ASN A 350 -11.13 -27.34 -13.79
N ASP A 351 -11.19 -27.88 -12.57
CA ASP A 351 -10.34 -28.98 -12.07
C ASP A 351 -11.19 -30.03 -11.34
N PRO A 352 -10.81 -31.33 -11.38
CA PRO A 352 -11.46 -32.37 -10.58
C PRO A 352 -11.61 -32.04 -9.09
N TYR A 353 -10.67 -31.30 -8.49
CA TYR A 353 -10.75 -30.83 -7.11
C TYR A 353 -12.01 -29.99 -6.85
N PHE A 354 -12.32 -29.04 -7.74
CA PHE A 354 -13.51 -28.19 -7.61
C PHE A 354 -14.78 -28.86 -8.15
N ASN A 355 -14.65 -29.98 -8.87
CA ASN A 355 -15.78 -30.72 -9.44
C ASN A 355 -16.14 -32.00 -8.67
N ASN A 356 -15.58 -32.22 -7.48
CA ASN A 356 -15.94 -33.35 -6.63
C ASN A 356 -17.28 -33.09 -5.89
N PRO A 357 -18.38 -33.79 -6.24
CA PRO A 357 -19.67 -33.57 -5.58
C PRO A 357 -19.72 -34.07 -4.13
N ALA A 358 -18.80 -34.97 -3.73
CA ALA A 358 -18.70 -35.46 -2.35
C ALA A 358 -18.02 -34.44 -1.42
N SER A 359 -17.29 -33.46 -1.98
CA SER A 359 -16.64 -32.40 -1.22
C SER A 359 -16.62 -31.11 -2.06
N PRO A 360 -17.76 -30.43 -2.20
CA PRO A 360 -17.86 -29.25 -3.06
C PRO A 360 -17.10 -28.07 -2.46
N GLN A 361 -16.15 -27.53 -3.23
CA GLN A 361 -15.19 -26.51 -2.76
C GLN A 361 -15.51 -25.08 -3.24
N VAL A 362 -16.56 -24.90 -4.04
CA VAL A 362 -17.01 -23.58 -4.54
C VAL A 362 -18.25 -23.16 -3.76
N TYR A 363 -18.07 -22.68 -2.53
CA TYR A 363 -19.16 -22.32 -1.60
C TYR A 363 -20.26 -23.39 -1.48
N GLY A 364 -19.86 -24.66 -1.37
CA GLY A 364 -20.82 -25.78 -1.29
C GLY A 364 -21.37 -26.26 -2.64
N SER A 365 -20.91 -25.68 -3.76
CA SER A 365 -21.17 -26.15 -5.12
C SER A 365 -19.91 -26.72 -5.80
N THR A 366 -20.12 -27.46 -6.89
CA THR A 366 -19.03 -27.80 -7.82
C THR A 366 -18.75 -26.63 -8.76
N TYR A 367 -17.55 -26.58 -9.35
CA TYR A 367 -17.21 -25.59 -10.37
C TYR A 367 -18.21 -25.60 -11.53
N ASN A 368 -18.54 -26.78 -12.06
CA ASN A 368 -19.48 -26.90 -13.17
C ASN A 368 -20.90 -26.43 -12.81
N ALA A 369 -21.32 -26.59 -11.55
CA ALA A 369 -22.60 -26.07 -11.09
C ALA A 369 -22.59 -24.54 -10.94
N ALA A 370 -21.49 -23.97 -10.44
CA ALA A 370 -21.35 -22.53 -10.21
C ALA A 370 -21.11 -21.74 -11.51
N PHE A 371 -20.18 -22.20 -12.36
CA PHE A 371 -19.72 -21.48 -13.55
C PHE A 371 -20.33 -22.02 -14.85
N GLY A 372 -20.92 -23.22 -14.82
CA GLY A 372 -21.44 -23.92 -15.99
C GLY A 372 -20.49 -24.99 -16.53
N ALA A 373 -21.04 -26.14 -16.93
CA ALA A 373 -20.27 -27.27 -17.43
C ALA A 373 -19.48 -26.92 -18.71
N GLY A 374 -18.21 -27.31 -18.76
CA GLY A 374 -17.32 -27.08 -19.89
C GLY A 374 -16.72 -25.67 -19.98
N LYS A 375 -17.10 -24.76 -19.08
CA LYS A 375 -16.48 -23.43 -19.00
C LYS A 375 -15.03 -23.52 -18.51
N GLN A 376 -14.26 -22.49 -18.86
CA GLN A 376 -12.84 -22.33 -18.54
C GLN A 376 -12.57 -20.99 -17.83
N THR A 377 -13.59 -20.46 -17.14
CA THR A 377 -13.47 -19.25 -16.31
C THR A 377 -12.41 -19.47 -15.24
N ILE A 378 -11.46 -18.54 -15.15
CA ILE A 378 -10.46 -18.49 -14.08
C ILE A 378 -10.88 -17.36 -13.15
N ALA A 379 -11.61 -17.69 -12.09
CA ALA A 379 -12.11 -16.73 -11.13
C ALA A 379 -11.15 -16.62 -9.95
N PHE A 380 -10.98 -15.43 -9.39
CA PHE A 380 -10.18 -15.27 -8.18
C PHE A 380 -10.94 -15.76 -6.94
N ARG A 381 -10.21 -16.39 -6.03
CA ARG A 381 -10.68 -16.81 -4.71
C ARG A 381 -9.99 -16.03 -3.58
N LYS A 382 -8.74 -15.63 -3.78
CA LYS A 382 -8.08 -14.70 -2.86
C LYS A 382 -8.88 -13.40 -2.81
N TRP A 383 -9.03 -12.82 -1.62
CA TRP A 383 -9.90 -11.67 -1.33
C TRP A 383 -11.41 -11.93 -1.31
N THR A 384 -11.87 -13.14 -1.64
CA THR A 384 -13.28 -13.51 -1.42
C THR A 384 -13.48 -13.98 0.03
N PRO A 385 -14.64 -13.70 0.65
CA PRO A 385 -14.88 -14.04 2.05
C PRO A 385 -14.97 -15.56 2.24
N ALA A 386 -14.68 -16.03 3.45
CA ALA A 386 -14.74 -17.47 3.74
C ALA A 386 -16.14 -18.08 3.50
N ASN A 387 -17.20 -17.29 3.65
CA ASN A 387 -18.59 -17.71 3.48
C ASN A 387 -19.30 -16.85 2.42
N GLN A 388 -20.16 -17.47 1.60
CA GLN A 388 -20.81 -16.80 0.48
C GLN A 388 -21.84 -15.74 0.92
N ASP A 389 -22.45 -15.89 2.09
CA ASP A 389 -23.42 -14.93 2.67
C ASP A 389 -22.83 -13.53 2.96
N ARG A 390 -21.50 -13.45 2.90
CA ARG A 390 -20.71 -12.22 3.01
C ARG A 390 -20.45 -11.53 1.67
N LEU A 391 -20.72 -12.18 0.53
CA LEU A 391 -20.81 -11.51 -0.77
C LEU A 391 -22.13 -10.72 -0.83
N GLY A 392 -22.12 -9.60 -1.57
CA GLY A 392 -23.13 -8.55 -1.56
C GLY A 392 -23.03 -7.57 -0.39
N ARG A 393 -21.94 -7.60 0.40
CA ARG A 393 -21.79 -6.81 1.65
C ARG A 393 -20.37 -6.28 1.80
N SER A 394 -20.22 -5.09 2.40
CA SER A 394 -18.90 -4.65 2.87
C SER A 394 -18.31 -5.65 3.88
N ASN A 395 -17.05 -6.00 3.66
CA ASN A 395 -16.25 -6.89 4.49
C ASN A 395 -15.09 -6.13 5.14
N ALA A 396 -14.76 -6.53 6.37
CA ALA A 396 -13.66 -5.94 7.13
C ALA A 396 -12.45 -6.88 7.08
N ILE A 397 -11.88 -7.07 5.90
CA ILE A 397 -10.69 -7.91 5.71
C ILE A 397 -9.47 -7.00 5.71
N ASN A 398 -8.49 -7.22 6.60
CA ASN A 398 -7.27 -6.42 6.59
C ASN A 398 -6.49 -6.67 5.29
N PHE A 399 -5.85 -5.63 4.77
CA PHE A 399 -5.00 -5.76 3.59
C PHE A 399 -3.52 -5.71 4.02
N PRO A 400 -2.72 -6.76 3.80
CA PRO A 400 -1.32 -6.74 4.15
C PRO A 400 -0.57 -5.83 3.18
N LEU A 401 0.11 -4.84 3.74
CA LEU A 401 0.99 -3.93 3.03
C LEU A 401 2.43 -4.46 2.99
N MET A 402 2.78 -5.32 3.95
CA MET A 402 4.01 -6.10 4.00
C MET A 402 3.73 -7.42 4.73
N ARG A 403 4.09 -8.54 4.11
CA ARG A 403 4.05 -9.88 4.73
C ARG A 403 5.45 -10.42 4.90
N TYR A 404 5.62 -11.33 5.84
CA TYR A 404 6.88 -12.04 6.05
C TYR A 404 7.30 -12.86 4.82
N ALA A 405 6.35 -13.39 4.03
CA ALA A 405 6.67 -14.01 2.75
C ALA A 405 7.36 -13.05 1.76
N ASP A 406 6.99 -11.75 1.72
CA ASP A 406 7.66 -10.76 0.86
C ASP A 406 9.08 -10.49 1.36
N VAL A 407 9.27 -10.41 2.67
CA VAL A 407 10.59 -10.30 3.30
C VAL A 407 11.49 -11.49 2.91
N LEU A 408 10.99 -12.72 3.03
CA LEU A 408 11.74 -13.93 2.67
C LEU A 408 12.12 -13.96 1.18
N LEU A 409 11.18 -13.63 0.29
CA LEU A 409 11.42 -13.67 -1.15
C LEU A 409 12.29 -12.50 -1.64
N MET A 410 12.17 -11.30 -1.04
CA MET A 410 13.12 -10.21 -1.25
C MET A 410 14.51 -10.58 -0.75
N TYR A 411 14.61 -11.24 0.41
CA TYR A 411 15.89 -11.67 0.97
C TYR A 411 16.56 -12.73 0.09
N ALA A 412 15.79 -13.73 -0.38
CA ALA A 412 16.26 -14.71 -1.36
C ALA A 412 16.79 -14.04 -2.63
N GLU A 413 16.09 -13.02 -3.14
CA GLU A 413 16.52 -12.26 -4.31
C GLU A 413 17.84 -11.55 -4.07
N VAL A 414 17.97 -10.83 -2.95
CA VAL A 414 19.20 -10.14 -2.58
C VAL A 414 20.38 -11.12 -2.46
N LEU A 415 20.17 -12.26 -1.81
CA LEU A 415 21.19 -13.30 -1.70
C LEU A 415 21.59 -13.86 -3.07
N ASN A 416 20.63 -14.11 -3.95
CA ASN A 416 20.89 -14.58 -5.31
C ASN A 416 21.68 -13.55 -6.12
N GLU A 417 21.35 -12.27 -5.97
CA GLU A 417 22.08 -11.17 -6.61
C GLU A 417 23.55 -11.10 -6.19
N GLN A 418 23.83 -11.44 -4.93
CA GLN A 418 25.16 -11.55 -4.35
C GLN A 418 25.86 -12.89 -4.61
N GLY A 419 25.22 -13.82 -5.34
CA GLY A 419 25.77 -15.15 -5.61
C GLY A 419 25.83 -16.06 -4.38
N ASN A 420 25.05 -15.77 -3.34
CA ASN A 420 25.00 -16.57 -2.13
C ASN A 420 24.06 -17.78 -2.33
N PRO A 421 24.53 -19.03 -2.17
CA PRO A 421 23.72 -20.23 -2.36
C PRO A 421 22.57 -20.36 -1.36
N ASP A 422 22.62 -19.64 -0.24
CA ASP A 422 21.56 -19.65 0.78
C ASP A 422 20.26 -18.97 0.32
N ALA A 423 20.26 -18.30 -0.84
CA ALA A 423 19.06 -17.75 -1.47
C ALA A 423 17.91 -18.78 -1.53
N ILE A 424 18.22 -20.04 -1.83
CA ILE A 424 17.22 -21.10 -1.97
C ILE A 424 16.59 -21.50 -0.62
N LYS A 425 17.27 -21.25 0.52
CA LYS A 425 16.75 -21.62 1.85
C LYS A 425 15.48 -20.82 2.17
N SER A 426 15.49 -19.51 1.92
CA SER A 426 14.32 -18.64 2.15
C SER A 426 13.18 -18.93 1.18
N VAL A 427 13.50 -19.31 -0.07
CA VAL A 427 12.50 -19.84 -1.02
C VAL A 427 11.86 -21.12 -0.46
N ASN A 428 12.66 -22.06 0.05
CA ASN A 428 12.17 -23.33 0.55
C ASN A 428 11.33 -23.18 1.83
N GLU A 429 11.52 -22.13 2.63
CA GLU A 429 10.59 -21.80 3.73
C GLU A 429 9.17 -21.53 3.20
N VAL A 430 9.05 -20.73 2.13
CA VAL A 430 7.75 -20.42 1.49
C VAL A 430 7.13 -21.67 0.85
N ARG A 431 7.94 -22.45 0.14
CA ARG A 431 7.50 -23.70 -0.51
C ARG A 431 7.00 -24.74 0.49
N LYS A 432 7.67 -24.90 1.63
CA LYS A 432 7.26 -25.84 2.68
C LYS A 432 5.88 -25.52 3.22
N ARG A 433 5.56 -24.23 3.45
CA ARG A 433 4.20 -23.82 3.84
C ARG A 433 3.17 -24.23 2.79
N ALA A 434 3.53 -24.16 1.52
CA ALA A 434 2.69 -24.56 0.39
C ALA A 434 2.65 -26.10 0.14
N ASN A 435 3.17 -26.91 1.07
CA ASN A 435 3.29 -28.37 0.96
C ASN A 435 4.13 -28.85 -0.23
N LEU A 436 5.05 -28.02 -0.72
CA LEU A 436 5.95 -28.37 -1.82
C LEU A 436 7.29 -28.92 -1.30
N PRO A 437 7.95 -29.81 -2.07
CA PRO A 437 9.34 -30.15 -1.81
C PRO A 437 10.25 -28.94 -2.02
N ASP A 438 11.45 -29.02 -1.42
CA ASP A 438 12.51 -28.05 -1.63
C ASP A 438 12.80 -27.88 -3.14
N ALA A 439 12.89 -26.63 -3.57
CA ALA A 439 13.25 -26.31 -4.95
C ALA A 439 14.71 -26.73 -5.22
N PRO A 440 15.03 -27.11 -6.47
CA PRO A 440 16.40 -27.44 -6.83
C PRO A 440 17.30 -26.21 -6.67
N ALA A 441 18.47 -26.40 -6.07
CA ALA A 441 19.54 -25.41 -6.14
C ALA A 441 20.00 -25.25 -7.61
N GLY A 442 20.58 -24.10 -7.93
CA GLY A 442 21.04 -23.84 -9.28
C GLY A 442 21.93 -22.61 -9.38
N ASN A 443 22.27 -22.25 -10.61
CA ASN A 443 22.96 -20.99 -10.88
C ASN A 443 22.03 -19.78 -10.62
N LYS A 444 22.60 -18.58 -10.67
CA LYS A 444 21.88 -17.32 -10.41
C LYS A 444 20.59 -17.18 -11.23
N GLN A 445 20.62 -17.56 -12.51
CA GLN A 445 19.43 -17.47 -13.38
C GLN A 445 18.35 -18.49 -13.00
N ALA A 446 18.73 -19.73 -12.69
CA ALA A 446 17.80 -20.76 -12.27
C ALA A 446 17.09 -20.38 -10.97
N VAL A 447 17.83 -19.89 -9.97
CA VAL A 447 17.27 -19.42 -8.70
C VAL A 447 16.41 -18.17 -8.91
N PHE A 448 16.81 -17.24 -9.77
CA PHE A 448 15.98 -16.09 -10.13
C PHE A 448 14.64 -16.50 -10.74
N ASN A 449 14.62 -17.48 -11.65
CA ASN A 449 13.39 -17.98 -12.25
C ASN A 449 12.46 -18.63 -11.20
N ILE A 450 13.03 -19.32 -10.20
CA ILE A 450 12.27 -19.86 -9.08
C ILE A 450 11.69 -18.72 -8.23
N ILE A 451 12.49 -17.70 -7.89
CA ILE A 451 12.01 -16.55 -7.12
C ILE A 451 10.88 -15.84 -7.86
N MET A 452 11.00 -15.61 -9.17
CA MET A 452 9.94 -15.00 -9.97
C MET A 452 8.65 -15.83 -9.93
N HIS A 453 8.76 -17.16 -10.04
CA HIS A 453 7.61 -18.06 -9.93
C HIS A 453 6.94 -17.96 -8.56
N GLU A 454 7.72 -18.09 -7.49
CA GLU A 454 7.24 -18.02 -6.11
C GLU A 454 6.56 -16.69 -5.83
N ARG A 455 7.06 -15.58 -6.37
CA ARG A 455 6.41 -14.27 -6.24
C ARG A 455 5.05 -14.21 -6.95
N VAL A 456 4.85 -14.93 -8.05
CA VAL A 456 3.51 -15.05 -8.69
C VAL A 456 2.58 -15.90 -7.80
N MET A 457 3.06 -17.06 -7.34
CA MET A 457 2.28 -17.95 -6.48
C MET A 457 1.85 -17.27 -5.18
N GLU A 458 2.71 -16.44 -4.62
CA GLU A 458 2.52 -15.81 -3.33
C GLU A 458 1.70 -14.52 -3.42
N PHE A 459 1.99 -13.64 -4.41
CA PHE A 459 1.52 -12.25 -4.43
C PHE A 459 0.53 -11.91 -5.55
N THR A 460 -0.04 -12.90 -6.24
CA THR A 460 -1.19 -12.65 -7.12
C THR A 460 -2.29 -11.90 -6.33
N LEU A 461 -2.81 -10.81 -6.90
CA LEU A 461 -3.73 -9.84 -6.27
C LEU A 461 -3.19 -9.10 -5.04
N GLU A 462 -1.88 -8.90 -4.93
CA GLU A 462 -1.27 -8.04 -3.90
C GLU A 462 -0.52 -6.84 -4.48
N GLY A 463 -0.70 -6.55 -5.78
CA GLY A 463 -0.21 -5.32 -6.42
C GLY A 463 1.31 -5.24 -6.52
N SER A 464 2.01 -6.38 -6.62
CA SER A 464 3.48 -6.45 -6.70
C SER A 464 4.01 -6.63 -8.12
N ARG A 465 3.28 -7.36 -8.97
CA ARG A 465 3.79 -7.93 -10.23
C ARG A 465 4.33 -6.88 -11.19
N PHE A 466 3.60 -5.78 -11.39
CA PHE A 466 4.03 -4.70 -12.29
C PHE A 466 5.36 -4.07 -11.85
N TYR A 467 5.50 -3.80 -10.55
CA TYR A 467 6.69 -3.17 -9.99
C TYR A 467 7.89 -4.13 -9.96
N ASP A 468 7.64 -5.41 -9.68
CA ASP A 468 8.65 -6.46 -9.75
C ASP A 468 9.21 -6.61 -11.17
N LEU A 469 8.33 -6.71 -12.17
CA LEU A 469 8.76 -6.74 -13.56
C LEU A 469 9.54 -5.50 -13.96
N ARG A 470 9.13 -4.31 -13.50
CA ARG A 470 9.84 -3.06 -13.80
C ARG A 470 11.26 -3.04 -13.22
N ARG A 471 11.42 -3.33 -11.92
CA ARG A 471 12.73 -3.29 -11.25
C ARG A 471 13.69 -4.39 -11.73
N TRP A 472 13.15 -5.50 -12.24
CA TRP A 472 13.93 -6.54 -12.92
C TRP A 472 14.29 -6.22 -14.37
N GLY A 473 13.71 -5.17 -14.97
CA GLY A 473 13.89 -4.86 -16.39
C GLY A 473 13.16 -5.82 -17.33
N LEU A 474 12.13 -6.52 -16.83
CA LEU A 474 11.37 -7.54 -17.56
C LEU A 474 9.96 -7.09 -17.95
N LEU A 475 9.59 -5.84 -17.65
CA LEU A 475 8.24 -5.31 -17.86
C LEU A 475 7.82 -5.35 -19.33
N ASP A 476 8.61 -4.77 -20.23
CA ASP A 476 8.29 -4.71 -21.66
C ASP A 476 8.11 -6.10 -22.27
N GLN A 477 9.08 -6.99 -22.05
CA GLN A 477 9.03 -8.38 -22.52
C GLN A 477 7.77 -9.12 -22.02
N ASN A 478 7.43 -9.00 -20.74
CA ASN A 478 6.28 -9.72 -20.18
C ASN A 478 4.95 -9.13 -20.64
N MET A 479 4.86 -7.80 -20.81
CA MET A 479 3.67 -7.15 -21.34
C MET A 479 3.43 -7.52 -22.80
N GLN A 480 4.49 -7.55 -23.63
CA GLN A 480 4.41 -8.04 -25.01
C GLN A 480 3.98 -9.51 -25.07
N ALA A 481 4.60 -10.37 -24.25
CA ALA A 481 4.25 -11.78 -24.17
C ALA A 481 2.82 -12.03 -23.65
N ALA A 482 2.23 -11.07 -22.94
CA ALA A 482 0.83 -11.10 -22.51
C ALA A 482 -0.12 -10.37 -23.50
N GLY A 483 0.37 -9.92 -24.67
CA GLY A 483 -0.45 -9.24 -25.68
C GLY A 483 -0.97 -7.86 -25.25
N ARG A 484 -0.29 -7.21 -24.30
CA ARG A 484 -0.70 -5.92 -23.73
C ARG A 484 -0.22 -4.78 -24.63
N LYS A 485 -0.98 -3.69 -24.72
CA LYS A 485 -0.63 -2.47 -25.49
C LYS A 485 0.39 -1.56 -24.78
N PHE A 486 1.25 -2.15 -23.97
CA PHE A 486 2.24 -1.41 -23.19
C PHE A 486 3.32 -0.80 -24.09
N THR A 487 3.78 0.39 -23.72
CA THR A 487 4.98 1.04 -24.26
C THR A 487 5.84 1.53 -23.10
N ALA A 488 7.16 1.64 -23.30
CA ALA A 488 8.10 1.93 -22.22
C ALA A 488 7.82 3.26 -21.48
N ASP A 489 7.25 4.27 -22.14
CA ASP A 489 6.83 5.53 -21.53
C ASP A 489 5.68 5.36 -20.50
N LYS A 490 5.00 4.21 -20.51
CA LYS A 490 3.92 3.85 -19.58
C LYS A 490 4.42 3.07 -18.36
N ALA A 491 5.73 2.92 -18.19
CA ALA A 491 6.34 2.32 -16.99
C ALA A 491 6.06 3.15 -15.72
N PHE A 492 5.70 4.43 -15.90
CA PHE A 492 5.25 5.35 -14.87
C PHE A 492 3.97 6.06 -15.32
N TYR A 493 3.18 6.52 -14.36
CA TYR A 493 2.05 7.39 -14.64
C TYR A 493 2.52 8.81 -14.99
N PRO A 494 1.80 9.51 -15.88
CA PRO A 494 2.03 10.93 -16.09
C PRO A 494 1.72 11.72 -14.82
N THR A 495 2.38 12.85 -14.64
CA THR A 495 2.00 13.83 -13.62
C THR A 495 0.52 14.22 -13.80
N PRO A 496 -0.29 14.23 -12.73
CA PRO A 496 -1.70 14.62 -12.84
C PRO A 496 -1.85 16.04 -13.38
N LEU A 497 -2.85 16.24 -14.24
CA LEU A 497 -3.13 17.53 -14.88
C LEU A 497 -3.35 18.67 -13.87
N LYS A 498 -3.94 18.35 -12.72
CA LYS A 498 -4.17 19.33 -11.65
C LYS A 498 -2.86 19.82 -11.04
N GLU A 499 -1.85 18.97 -10.91
CA GLU A 499 -0.54 19.40 -10.40
C GLU A 499 0.14 20.31 -11.41
N THR A 500 0.18 19.93 -12.68
CA THR A 500 0.83 20.73 -13.73
C THR A 500 0.15 22.08 -13.94
N ASN A 501 -1.16 22.18 -13.70
CA ASN A 501 -1.89 23.44 -13.82
C ASN A 501 -1.70 24.37 -12.61
N ASN A 502 -1.54 23.81 -11.41
CA ASN A 502 -1.52 24.58 -10.17
C ASN A 502 -0.11 24.86 -9.65
N ASN A 503 0.89 24.10 -10.07
CA ASN A 503 2.27 24.26 -9.64
C ASN A 503 3.14 24.71 -10.83
N PRO A 504 3.50 26.01 -10.90
CA PRO A 504 4.26 26.57 -12.02
C PRO A 504 5.71 26.04 -12.10
N GLN A 505 6.15 25.27 -11.10
CA GLN A 505 7.46 24.63 -11.07
C GLN A 505 7.41 23.12 -11.39
N ALA A 506 6.22 22.56 -11.64
CA ALA A 506 6.02 21.13 -11.91
C ALA A 506 6.04 20.83 -13.42
N HIS A 507 7.15 21.17 -14.08
CA HIS A 507 7.38 20.96 -15.52
C HIS A 507 8.70 20.25 -15.81
#